data_AF-A0A1H6U0I7-F1
#
_entry.id   AF-A0A1H6U0I7-F1
#
_cell.length_a   1.000
_cell.length_b   1.000
_cell.length_c   1.000
_cell.angle_alpha   90.00
_cell.angle_beta   90.00
_cell.angle_gamma   90.00
#
_symmetry.space_group_name_H-M   'P 1'
#
loop_
_entity.id
_entity.type
_entity.pdbx_description
1 polymer ?
#
loop_
_entity_poly.entity_id
_entity_poly.type
_entity_poly.pdbx_seq_one_letter_code
_entity_poly.pdbx_strand_id
1 'polypeptide(L)'
;MLPNQPPAAHHGDRTPEPRVPEASAGGDGAAAPESPRTWIAFVAMALVVVAAVLGWRWFTGTVGPDAARKAAAADGIVVAESTQVDRITAGYRVCLYTGTGDSADFEETDDLCVISPYAYTLLPTTADDGAAWEAFPEPVDGLALRWDPDATPDPLLVVDTGDAIWRVASLAGDDDAAGSFSMLLHAVEFAPAD
;
A
#
# COMPACT_ATOMS: atom_id res chain seq x y z
N MET A 1 -0.31 98.54 3.45
CA MET A 1 -0.12 97.32 4.27
C MET A 1 -0.28 96.10 3.38
N LEU A 2 -0.17 94.87 3.89
CA LEU A 2 0.25 93.71 3.09
C LEU A 2 -0.64 93.36 1.87
N PRO A 3 -0.06 92.77 0.81
CA PRO A 3 -0.75 92.35 -0.43
C PRO A 3 -1.22 90.90 -0.35
N ASN A 4 -1.81 90.38 -1.43
CA ASN A 4 -1.58 88.99 -1.86
C ASN A 4 -1.99 88.73 -3.32
N GLN A 5 -1.13 87.98 -4.04
CA GLN A 5 -1.33 87.28 -5.32
C GLN A 5 -1.67 88.09 -6.61
N PRO A 6 -1.31 87.58 -7.81
CA PRO A 6 -0.15 86.75 -8.17
C PRO A 6 0.68 87.54 -9.23
N PRO A 7 0.91 87.20 -10.54
CA PRO A 7 0.71 85.98 -11.34
C PRO A 7 2.02 85.16 -11.54
N ALA A 8 2.06 84.35 -12.59
CA ALA A 8 3.10 83.38 -12.96
C ALA A 8 4.33 83.93 -13.71
N ALA A 9 5.46 83.22 -13.58
CA ALA A 9 6.39 82.95 -14.67
C ALA A 9 7.12 81.61 -14.44
N HIS A 10 7.02 80.67 -15.38
CA HIS A 10 7.93 79.52 -15.43
C HIS A 10 9.22 79.96 -16.13
N HIS A 11 10.39 79.76 -15.52
CA HIS A 11 11.63 79.40 -16.23
C HIS A 11 12.78 79.12 -15.25
N GLY A 12 13.60 78.13 -15.59
CA GLY A 12 15.00 78.09 -15.20
C GLY A 12 15.31 77.57 -13.79
N ASP A 13 15.28 76.25 -13.63
CA ASP A 13 16.54 75.60 -13.29
C ASP A 13 16.69 74.29 -14.08
N ARG A 14 17.93 73.84 -14.32
CA ARG A 14 18.24 72.64 -15.11
C ARG A 14 18.81 71.56 -14.20
N THR A 15 17.95 70.61 -13.79
CA THR A 15 18.46 69.33 -13.26
C THR A 15 19.32 68.64 -14.31
N PRO A 16 20.56 68.22 -13.99
CA PRO A 16 21.39 67.48 -14.94
C PRO A 16 20.73 66.16 -15.36
N GLU A 17 20.66 65.92 -16.67
CA GLU A 17 20.13 64.66 -17.19
C GLU A 17 21.06 63.50 -16.79
N PRO A 18 20.52 62.35 -16.32
CA PRO A 18 21.30 61.13 -16.16
C PRO A 18 21.85 60.72 -17.53
N ARG A 19 23.17 60.55 -17.65
CA ARG A 19 23.79 60.07 -18.89
C ARG A 19 23.33 58.64 -19.17
N VAL A 20 22.41 58.49 -20.11
CA VAL A 20 22.11 57.20 -20.74
C VAL A 20 23.38 56.74 -21.46
N PRO A 21 23.88 55.51 -21.23
CA PRO A 21 25.01 54.98 -22.00
C PRO A 21 24.63 54.88 -23.49
N GLU A 22 25.61 55.08 -24.36
CA GLU A 22 25.39 55.33 -25.78
C GLU A 22 24.64 54.19 -26.46
N ALA A 23 23.48 54.49 -27.04
CA ALA A 23 22.78 53.58 -27.93
C ALA A 23 23.57 53.46 -29.24
N SER A 24 24.01 52.24 -29.56
CA SER A 24 24.73 51.95 -30.81
C SER A 24 23.88 52.30 -32.04
N ALA A 25 24.49 52.92 -33.04
CA ALA A 25 23.88 53.18 -34.35
C ALA A 25 23.81 51.89 -35.19
N GLY A 26 23.10 50.89 -34.65
CA GLY A 26 22.94 49.53 -35.15
C GLY A 26 21.98 48.80 -34.21
N GLY A 27 20.84 48.37 -34.75
CA GLY A 27 19.67 47.96 -33.98
C GLY A 27 19.67 46.51 -33.53
N ASP A 28 20.67 46.08 -32.76
CA ASP A 28 20.55 44.84 -31.97
C ASP A 28 19.69 45.15 -30.74
N GLY A 29 18.41 44.78 -30.82
CA GLY A 29 17.47 44.95 -29.71
C GLY A 29 17.93 44.17 -28.48
N ALA A 30 17.68 44.73 -27.29
CA ALA A 30 17.99 44.07 -26.03
C ALA A 30 17.46 42.63 -26.04
N ALA A 31 18.36 41.66 -25.84
CA ALA A 31 18.04 40.24 -25.94
C ALA A 31 16.81 39.94 -25.08
N ALA A 32 15.76 39.37 -25.70
CA ALA A 32 14.51 39.10 -25.01
C ALA A 32 14.80 38.26 -23.75
N PRO A 33 14.29 38.65 -22.57
CA PRO A 33 14.56 37.91 -21.35
C PRO A 33 14.13 36.45 -21.56
N GLU A 34 15.06 35.52 -21.38
CA GLU A 34 14.77 34.10 -21.61
C GLU A 34 13.57 33.70 -20.77
N SER A 35 12.47 33.34 -21.45
CA SER A 35 11.25 32.92 -20.77
C SER A 35 11.61 31.75 -19.85
N PRO A 36 11.51 31.90 -18.52
CA PRO A 36 11.85 30.83 -17.61
C PRO A 36 10.96 29.66 -17.95
N ARG A 37 11.57 28.50 -18.27
CA ARG A 37 10.89 27.34 -18.86
C ARG A 37 10.06 26.62 -17.80
N THR A 38 9.05 27.29 -17.24
CA THR A 38 8.15 26.83 -16.18
C THR A 38 7.42 25.55 -16.56
N TRP A 39 7.19 25.30 -17.85
CA TRP A 39 6.71 24.02 -18.35
C TRP A 39 7.61 22.84 -17.94
N ILE A 40 8.93 23.03 -17.82
CA ILE A 40 9.85 21.99 -17.32
C ILE A 40 9.59 21.72 -15.83
N ALA A 41 9.30 22.75 -15.03
CA ALA A 41 8.93 22.56 -13.63
C ALA A 41 7.60 21.79 -13.48
N PHE A 42 6.60 22.11 -14.32
CA PHE A 42 5.34 21.34 -14.35
C PHE A 42 5.54 19.89 -14.83
N VAL A 43 6.37 19.64 -15.85
CA VAL A 43 6.70 18.28 -16.32
C VAL A 43 7.49 17.51 -15.26
N ALA A 44 8.47 18.14 -14.59
CA ALA A 44 9.21 17.51 -13.51
C ALA A 44 8.31 17.18 -12.32
N MET A 45 7.41 18.09 -11.93
CA MET A 45 6.42 17.85 -10.88
C MET A 45 5.44 16.74 -11.25
N ALA A 46 4.97 16.69 -12.50
CA ALA A 46 4.13 15.60 -13.00
C ALA A 46 4.86 14.25 -12.98
N LEU A 47 6.14 14.22 -13.37
CA LEU A 47 6.97 13.00 -13.29
C LEU A 47 7.22 12.57 -11.84
N VAL A 48 7.41 13.51 -10.90
CA VAL A 48 7.53 13.20 -9.47
C VAL A 48 6.20 12.67 -8.91
N VAL A 49 5.06 13.24 -9.29
CA VAL A 49 3.73 12.73 -8.88
C VAL A 49 3.46 11.34 -9.48
N VAL A 50 3.77 11.12 -10.75
CA VAL A 50 3.65 9.79 -11.38
C VAL A 50 4.59 8.78 -10.74
N ALA A 51 5.84 9.15 -10.46
CA ALA A 51 6.79 8.28 -9.75
C ALA A 51 6.36 8.01 -8.29
N ALA A 52 5.76 8.98 -7.62
CA ALA A 52 5.19 8.80 -6.29
C ALA A 52 3.95 7.90 -6.31
N VAL A 53 3.05 8.04 -7.29
CA VAL A 53 1.87 7.18 -7.45
C VAL A 53 2.25 5.75 -7.87
N LEU A 54 3.23 5.58 -8.75
CA LEU A 54 3.75 4.26 -9.14
C LEU A 54 4.57 3.62 -8.00
N GLY A 55 5.38 4.40 -7.29
CA GLY A 55 6.13 3.94 -6.12
C GLY A 55 5.21 3.56 -4.97
N TRP A 56 4.17 4.36 -4.70
CA TRP A 56 3.10 4.03 -3.76
C TRP A 56 2.38 2.76 -4.19
N ARG A 57 1.92 2.65 -5.45
CA ARG A 57 1.30 1.44 -6.00
C ARG A 57 2.22 0.21 -6.02
N TRP A 58 3.53 0.38 -5.84
CA TRP A 58 4.50 -0.70 -5.71
C TRP A 58 4.78 -1.08 -4.24
N PHE A 59 4.85 -0.10 -3.33
CA PHE A 59 5.05 -0.31 -1.88
C PHE A 59 3.77 -0.69 -1.14
N THR A 60 2.67 0.01 -1.40
CA THR A 60 1.30 -0.32 -0.94
C THR A 60 0.57 -1.12 -2.02
N GLY A 61 1.33 -1.85 -2.84
CA GLY A 61 0.81 -2.69 -3.89
C GLY A 61 0.17 -3.95 -3.32
N THR A 62 -1.00 -3.81 -2.71
CA THR A 62 -1.95 -4.94 -2.62
C THR A 62 -2.11 -5.46 -4.04
N VAL A 63 -1.62 -6.68 -4.25
CA VAL A 63 -1.68 -7.38 -5.52
C VAL A 63 -3.14 -7.76 -5.71
N GLY A 64 -3.93 -6.83 -6.26
CA GLY A 64 -5.39 -6.78 -6.11
C GLY A 64 -6.07 -8.15 -6.30
N PRO A 65 -7.11 -8.46 -5.50
CA PRO A 65 -7.34 -9.78 -4.90
C PRO A 65 -7.21 -10.97 -5.86
N ASP A 66 -7.69 -10.87 -7.10
CA ASP A 66 -7.51 -11.88 -8.15
C ASP A 66 -6.06 -12.31 -8.39
N ALA A 67 -5.09 -11.40 -8.26
CA ALA A 67 -3.69 -11.63 -8.55
C ALA A 67 -2.91 -12.12 -7.30
N ALA A 68 -3.32 -11.76 -6.09
CA ALA A 68 -2.87 -12.42 -4.86
C ALA A 68 -3.43 -13.85 -4.80
N ARG A 69 -4.72 -14.04 -5.10
CA ARG A 69 -5.39 -15.35 -5.20
C ARG A 69 -4.76 -16.25 -6.27
N LYS A 70 -4.33 -15.70 -7.41
CA LYS A 70 -3.56 -16.46 -8.43
C LYS A 70 -2.14 -16.82 -7.99
N ALA A 71 -1.49 -15.99 -7.19
CA ALA A 71 -0.18 -16.34 -6.63
C ALA A 71 -0.32 -17.44 -5.57
N ALA A 72 -1.28 -17.29 -4.66
CA ALA A 72 -1.63 -18.30 -3.65
C ALA A 72 -1.97 -19.64 -4.31
N ALA A 73 -2.83 -19.66 -5.33
CA ALA A 73 -3.21 -20.88 -6.04
C ALA A 73 -2.03 -21.55 -6.77
N ALA A 74 -1.07 -20.78 -7.31
CA ALA A 74 0.16 -21.33 -7.89
C ALA A 74 1.12 -21.90 -6.83
N ASP A 75 1.04 -21.43 -5.59
CA ASP A 75 1.74 -22.00 -4.43
C ASP A 75 0.90 -23.11 -3.73
N GLY A 76 -0.22 -23.57 -4.32
CA GLY A 76 -1.08 -24.63 -3.77
C GLY A 76 -2.14 -24.19 -2.75
N ILE A 77 -2.38 -22.88 -2.57
CA ILE A 77 -3.36 -22.33 -1.61
C ILE A 77 -4.58 -21.78 -2.36
N VAL A 78 -5.71 -22.49 -2.31
CA VAL A 78 -6.96 -22.11 -2.96
C VAL A 78 -7.96 -21.60 -1.92
N VAL A 79 -8.35 -20.32 -2.00
CA VAL A 79 -9.27 -19.68 -1.04
C VAL A 79 -10.67 -19.51 -1.61
N ALA A 80 -11.70 -19.68 -0.78
CA ALA A 80 -13.10 -19.47 -1.13
C ALA A 80 -13.40 -18.02 -1.58
N GLU A 81 -14.50 -17.81 -2.32
CA GLU A 81 -14.89 -16.48 -2.82
C GLU A 81 -15.14 -15.45 -1.70
N SER A 82 -15.67 -15.91 -0.55
CA SER A 82 -15.89 -15.12 0.67
C SER A 82 -14.62 -14.84 1.49
N THR A 83 -13.45 -15.22 1.00
CA THR A 83 -12.17 -15.09 1.70
C THR A 83 -11.22 -14.14 0.96
N GLN A 84 -10.67 -13.17 1.69
CA GLN A 84 -9.61 -12.30 1.20
C GLN A 84 -8.25 -12.96 1.41
N VAL A 85 -7.40 -12.86 0.40
CA VAL A 85 -5.99 -13.27 0.48
C VAL A 85 -5.12 -12.14 -0.07
N ASP A 86 -4.18 -11.70 0.76
CA ASP A 86 -3.18 -10.68 0.44
C ASP A 86 -1.79 -11.29 0.42
N ARG A 87 -0.96 -10.89 -0.54
CA ARG A 87 0.44 -11.30 -0.58
C ARG A 87 1.28 -10.42 0.33
N ILE A 88 2.01 -11.03 1.26
CA ILE A 88 2.95 -10.36 2.17
C ILE A 88 4.39 -10.77 1.82
N THR A 89 5.38 -10.09 2.41
CA THR A 89 6.82 -10.24 2.09
C THR A 89 7.35 -11.67 2.12
N ALA A 90 6.77 -12.54 2.95
CA ALA A 90 7.24 -13.91 3.18
C ALA A 90 6.17 -14.99 2.93
N GLY A 91 5.02 -14.67 2.32
CA GLY A 91 3.91 -15.59 2.16
C GLY A 91 2.57 -14.88 1.95
N TYR A 92 1.52 -15.30 2.65
CA TYR A 92 0.16 -14.80 2.51
C TYR A 92 -0.45 -14.39 3.86
N ARG A 93 -1.29 -13.35 3.84
CA ARG A 93 -2.28 -13.07 4.89
C ARG A 93 -3.64 -13.47 4.36
N VAL A 94 -4.44 -14.19 5.15
CA VAL A 94 -5.76 -14.68 4.76
C VAL A 94 -6.78 -14.22 5.81
N CYS A 95 -7.94 -13.70 5.38
CA CYS A 95 -8.93 -13.11 6.28
C CYS A 95 -10.34 -13.59 5.91
N LEU A 96 -11.04 -14.17 6.90
CA LEU A 96 -12.34 -14.84 6.75
C LEU A 96 -13.43 -14.01 7.42
N TYR A 97 -14.40 -13.48 6.67
CA TYR A 97 -15.57 -12.84 7.26
C TYR A 97 -16.70 -13.85 7.44
N THR A 98 -17.17 -14.02 8.68
CA THR A 98 -18.18 -15.02 9.07
C THR A 98 -19.48 -14.38 9.56
N GLY A 99 -19.62 -13.06 9.43
CA GLY A 99 -20.84 -12.33 9.80
C GLY A 99 -21.97 -12.53 8.79
N THR A 100 -23.17 -12.08 9.15
CA THR A 100 -24.40 -12.22 8.36
C THR A 100 -24.48 -11.27 7.15
N GLY A 101 -23.54 -10.34 7.00
CA GLY A 101 -23.62 -9.30 5.98
C GLY A 101 -24.59 -8.16 6.34
N ASP A 102 -24.87 -7.96 7.63
CA ASP A 102 -25.54 -6.77 8.14
C ASP A 102 -24.72 -5.53 7.70
N SER A 103 -25.33 -4.63 6.92
CA SER A 103 -24.58 -3.75 6.01
C SER A 103 -23.59 -2.77 6.66
N ALA A 104 -23.71 -2.52 7.96
CA ALA A 104 -22.91 -1.56 8.69
C ALA A 104 -21.39 -1.83 8.63
N ASP A 105 -20.96 -3.10 8.65
CA ASP A 105 -19.52 -3.45 8.57
C ASP A 105 -18.92 -3.03 7.22
N PHE A 106 -19.71 -3.20 6.15
CA PHE A 106 -19.33 -2.91 4.75
C PHE A 106 -19.63 -1.45 4.34
N GLU A 107 -20.33 -0.68 5.18
CA GLU A 107 -20.55 0.76 4.96
C GLU A 107 -19.27 1.59 5.19
N GLU A 108 -18.30 1.07 5.95
CA GLU A 108 -16.99 1.72 6.17
C GLU A 108 -15.86 1.14 5.30
N THR A 109 -15.83 -0.18 5.02
CA THR A 109 -14.79 -0.79 4.18
C THR A 109 -15.18 -2.14 3.53
N ASP A 110 -14.70 -2.36 2.30
CA ASP A 110 -14.73 -3.68 1.63
C ASP A 110 -13.54 -4.59 2.04
N ASP A 111 -12.57 -4.07 2.81
CA ASP A 111 -11.36 -4.80 3.23
C ASP A 111 -11.67 -5.77 4.37
N LEU A 112 -11.83 -7.05 4.04
CA LEU A 112 -12.08 -8.11 5.02
C LEU A 112 -10.93 -8.23 6.03
N CYS A 113 -9.70 -7.86 5.67
CA CYS A 113 -8.58 -7.87 6.61
C CYS A 113 -8.58 -6.70 7.63
N VAL A 114 -9.61 -5.84 7.59
CA VAL A 114 -9.94 -4.83 8.61
C VAL A 114 -11.14 -5.24 9.47
N ILE A 115 -12.18 -5.86 8.88
CA ILE A 115 -13.44 -6.22 9.58
C ILE A 115 -13.56 -7.69 10.00
N SER A 116 -12.68 -8.58 9.52
CA SER A 116 -12.70 -10.00 9.89
C SER A 116 -12.21 -10.22 11.32
N PRO A 117 -12.91 -11.03 12.14
CA PRO A 117 -12.38 -11.52 13.40
C PRO A 117 -11.29 -12.59 13.19
N TYR A 118 -11.28 -13.28 12.04
CA TYR A 118 -10.44 -14.44 11.74
C TYR A 118 -9.41 -14.13 10.64
N ALA A 119 -8.26 -13.59 11.06
CA ALA A 119 -7.11 -13.38 10.18
C ALA A 119 -5.97 -14.36 10.49
N TYR A 120 -5.24 -14.78 9.46
CA TYR A 120 -4.16 -15.78 9.53
C TYR A 120 -2.95 -15.34 8.72
N THR A 121 -1.77 -15.80 9.13
CA THR A 121 -0.52 -15.62 8.37
C THR A 121 0.02 -16.98 7.94
N LEU A 122 0.09 -17.22 6.63
CA LEU A 122 0.55 -18.46 6.00
C LEU A 122 1.96 -18.24 5.43
N LEU A 123 2.96 -18.92 5.98
CA LEU A 123 4.37 -18.84 5.59
C LEU A 123 4.88 -20.23 5.15
N PRO A 124 5.67 -20.34 4.07
CA PRO A 124 6.28 -21.60 3.69
C PRO A 124 7.34 -22.01 4.72
N THR A 125 7.44 -23.30 5.01
CA THR A 125 8.41 -23.88 5.96
C THR A 125 8.89 -25.24 5.45
N THR A 126 9.85 -25.83 6.14
CA THR A 126 10.32 -27.22 5.93
C THR A 126 10.08 -28.12 7.15
N ALA A 127 9.35 -27.61 8.15
CA ALA A 127 8.81 -28.34 9.31
C ALA A 127 9.77 -29.26 10.09
N ASP A 128 10.96 -28.74 10.44
CA ASP A 128 11.84 -29.30 11.48
C ASP A 128 12.24 -28.24 12.54
N ASP A 129 11.63 -27.05 12.50
CA ASP A 129 11.92 -25.92 13.40
C ASP A 129 11.27 -26.05 14.79
N GLY A 130 11.72 -27.04 15.57
CA GLY A 130 12.01 -26.84 17.00
C GLY A 130 10.87 -26.77 18.03
N ALA A 131 9.61 -27.08 17.67
CA ALA A 131 8.50 -27.15 18.64
C ALA A 131 7.95 -28.58 18.82
N ALA A 132 7.27 -28.82 19.95
CA ALA A 132 6.69 -30.11 20.32
C ALA A 132 5.29 -30.29 19.74
N TRP A 133 5.19 -30.22 18.40
CA TRP A 133 3.91 -30.23 17.68
C TRP A 133 3.04 -31.45 18.00
N GLU A 134 1.83 -31.20 18.48
CA GLU A 134 0.79 -32.22 18.64
C GLU A 134 0.08 -32.52 17.30
N ALA A 135 -0.69 -33.60 17.25
CA ALA A 135 -1.59 -33.83 16.11
C ALA A 135 -2.80 -32.89 16.20
N PHE A 136 -3.18 -32.24 15.10
CA PHE A 136 -4.40 -31.43 15.07
C PHE A 136 -5.64 -32.35 15.23
N PRO A 137 -6.66 -31.98 16.03
CA PRO A 137 -7.75 -32.90 16.39
C PRO A 137 -8.73 -33.22 15.26
N GLU A 138 -8.80 -32.39 14.21
CA GLU A 138 -9.64 -32.62 13.04
C GLU A 138 -8.79 -33.13 11.85
N PRO A 139 -8.99 -34.37 11.37
CA PRO A 139 -8.28 -34.87 10.19
C PRO A 139 -8.90 -34.32 8.90
N VAL A 140 -8.04 -33.84 7.98
CA VAL A 140 -8.42 -33.46 6.62
C VAL A 140 -7.76 -34.42 5.64
N ASP A 141 -8.54 -34.98 4.71
CA ASP A 141 -8.04 -35.97 3.75
C ASP A 141 -6.89 -35.40 2.90
N GLY A 142 -5.77 -36.13 2.85
CA GLY A 142 -4.57 -35.73 2.11
C GLY A 142 -3.59 -34.83 2.87
N LEU A 143 -3.94 -34.29 4.04
CA LEU A 143 -3.09 -33.37 4.81
C LEU A 143 -2.52 -34.00 6.09
N ALA A 144 -1.24 -33.78 6.36
CA ALA A 144 -0.61 -34.14 7.63
C ALA A 144 -0.59 -32.94 8.60
N LEU A 145 -1.69 -32.76 9.34
CA LEU A 145 -1.91 -31.61 10.22
C LEU A 145 -1.27 -31.78 11.60
N ARG A 146 -0.46 -30.79 12.00
CA ARG A 146 0.27 -30.73 13.28
C ARG A 146 0.11 -29.34 13.90
N TRP A 147 0.00 -29.18 15.22
CA TRP A 147 -0.27 -27.87 15.83
C TRP A 147 0.40 -27.67 17.20
N ASP A 148 0.52 -26.40 17.59
CA ASP A 148 1.02 -25.94 18.89
C ASP A 148 0.05 -24.84 19.39
N PRO A 149 -0.91 -25.19 20.27
CA PRO A 149 -1.90 -24.24 20.78
C PRO A 149 -1.35 -23.27 21.83
N ASP A 150 -0.24 -23.62 22.50
CA ASP A 150 0.43 -22.79 23.52
C ASP A 150 1.52 -21.89 22.91
N ALA A 151 1.67 -21.91 21.58
CA ALA A 151 2.66 -21.11 20.87
C ALA A 151 2.52 -19.60 21.13
N THR A 152 3.66 -18.93 21.23
CA THR A 152 3.76 -17.50 21.55
C THR A 152 4.45 -16.76 20.40
N PRO A 153 3.98 -15.57 19.94
CA PRO A 153 2.86 -14.80 20.47
C PRO A 153 1.46 -15.40 20.22
N ASP A 154 1.30 -16.15 19.13
CA ASP A 154 0.00 -16.65 18.67
C ASP A 154 0.04 -18.18 18.43
N PRO A 155 -1.10 -18.90 18.58
CA PRO A 155 -1.23 -20.32 18.24
C PRO A 155 -0.82 -20.65 16.80
N LEU A 156 -0.29 -21.87 16.59
CA LEU A 156 0.30 -22.29 15.32
C LEU A 156 -0.28 -23.62 14.81
N LEU A 157 -0.55 -23.68 13.52
CA LEU A 157 -0.84 -24.90 12.76
C LEU A 157 0.25 -25.09 11.69
N VAL A 158 0.65 -26.33 11.45
CA VAL A 158 1.50 -26.77 10.35
C VAL A 158 0.65 -27.63 9.43
N VAL A 159 0.47 -27.16 8.20
CA VAL A 159 -0.23 -27.88 7.13
C VAL A 159 0.82 -28.44 6.17
N ASP A 160 0.83 -29.75 5.98
CA ASP A 160 1.81 -30.48 5.19
C ASP A 160 1.06 -31.27 4.11
N THR A 161 1.30 -30.90 2.84
CA THR A 161 0.66 -31.50 1.65
C THR A 161 1.51 -32.61 1.03
N GLY A 162 2.67 -32.93 1.62
CA GLY A 162 3.69 -33.82 1.05
C GLY A 162 4.65 -33.11 0.07
N ASP A 163 4.15 -32.20 -0.77
CA ASP A 163 4.96 -31.41 -1.70
C ASP A 163 5.29 -30.00 -1.18
N ALA A 164 4.44 -29.43 -0.34
CA ALA A 164 4.63 -28.12 0.31
C ALA A 164 4.24 -28.17 1.79
N ILE A 165 4.92 -27.38 2.62
CA ILE A 165 4.61 -27.28 4.05
C ILE A 165 4.44 -25.82 4.46
N TRP A 166 3.35 -25.52 5.16
CA TRP A 166 2.91 -24.19 5.54
C TRP A 166 2.82 -24.06 7.05
N ARG A 167 3.53 -23.08 7.62
CA ARG A 167 3.30 -22.60 8.98
C ARG A 167 2.21 -21.55 8.93
N VAL A 168 1.11 -21.84 9.59
CA VAL A 168 -0.04 -20.96 9.77
C VAL A 168 0.00 -20.41 11.19
N ALA A 169 -0.02 -19.09 11.36
CA ALA A 169 -0.31 -18.45 12.64
C ALA A 169 -1.73 -17.88 12.60
N SER A 170 -2.50 -18.06 13.69
CA SER A 170 -3.64 -17.20 13.94
C SER A 170 -3.15 -15.77 14.19
N LEU A 171 -3.88 -14.77 13.72
CA LEU A 171 -3.78 -13.38 14.18
C LEU A 171 -5.01 -12.98 15.02
N ALA A 172 -6.00 -13.88 15.13
CA ALA A 172 -7.10 -13.76 16.04
C ALA A 172 -6.65 -14.25 17.42
N GLY A 173 -6.65 -13.35 18.41
CA GLY A 173 -6.35 -13.67 19.82
C GLY A 173 -7.52 -14.34 20.52
N ASP A 174 -8.10 -15.37 19.91
CA ASP A 174 -9.26 -16.11 20.40
C ASP A 174 -8.85 -17.19 21.40
N ASP A 175 -9.68 -17.40 22.44
CA ASP A 175 -9.51 -18.49 23.41
C ASP A 175 -9.76 -19.90 22.79
N ASP A 176 -10.21 -19.99 21.54
CA ASP A 176 -10.46 -21.24 20.80
C ASP A 176 -9.64 -21.31 19.49
N ALA A 177 -8.34 -21.58 19.65
CA ALA A 177 -7.42 -21.81 18.53
C ALA A 177 -7.85 -23.00 17.64
N ALA A 178 -8.53 -24.01 18.20
CA ALA A 178 -8.97 -25.18 17.43
C ALA A 178 -10.09 -24.81 16.46
N GLY A 179 -11.17 -24.20 16.96
CA GLY A 179 -12.28 -23.71 16.14
C GLY A 179 -11.82 -22.69 15.09
N SER A 180 -10.88 -21.81 15.46
CA SER A 180 -10.23 -20.88 14.53
C SER A 180 -9.56 -21.61 13.35
N PHE A 181 -8.67 -22.58 13.62
CA PHE A 181 -8.02 -23.36 12.56
C PHE A 181 -8.98 -24.26 11.76
N SER A 182 -10.02 -24.82 12.36
CA SER A 182 -11.09 -25.53 11.61
C SER A 182 -11.82 -24.61 10.63
N MET A 183 -12.11 -23.36 11.02
CA MET A 183 -12.72 -22.36 10.12
C MET A 183 -11.79 -22.00 8.96
N LEU A 184 -10.47 -21.93 9.17
CA LEU A 184 -9.50 -21.78 8.08
C LEU A 184 -9.54 -22.98 7.12
N LEU A 185 -9.50 -24.21 7.64
CA LEU A 185 -9.48 -25.44 6.83
C LEU A 185 -10.80 -25.70 6.08
N HIS A 186 -11.91 -25.06 6.48
CA HIS A 186 -13.16 -25.05 5.72
C HIS A 186 -13.22 -23.97 4.62
N ALA A 187 -12.39 -22.93 4.68
CA ALA A 187 -12.39 -21.82 3.73
C ALA A 187 -11.18 -21.80 2.77
N VAL A 188 -10.14 -22.58 3.09
CA VAL A 188 -8.89 -22.66 2.35
C VAL A 188 -8.51 -24.12 2.10
N GLU A 189 -8.49 -24.50 0.83
CA GLU A 189 -7.97 -25.77 0.36
C GLU A 189 -6.45 -25.66 0.15
N PHE A 190 -5.72 -26.62 0.73
CA PHE A 190 -4.27 -26.77 0.55
C PHE A 190 -4.01 -27.95 -0.37
N ALA A 191 -3.60 -27.66 -1.60
CA ALA A 191 -3.32 -28.64 -2.65
C ALA A 191 -1.79 -28.81 -2.86
N PRO A 192 -1.36 -29.89 -3.54
CA PRO A 192 -0.06 -29.90 -4.24
C PRO A 192 0.06 -28.72 -5.22
N ALA A 193 1.27 -28.27 -5.49
CA ALA A 193 1.54 -27.25 -6.50
C ALA A 193 1.78 -27.88 -7.89
N ASP A 194 1.21 -27.27 -8.94
CA ASP A 194 1.27 -27.70 -10.36
C ASP A 194 2.58 -27.29 -11.08
#